data_AF-A0AAP1G867-F1
#
_entry.id   AF-A0AAP1G867-F1
#
_cell.length_a   1.000
_cell.length_b   1.000
_cell.length_c   1.000
_cell.angle_alpha   90.00
_cell.angle_beta   90.00
_cell.angle_gamma   90.00
#
_symmetry.space_group_name_H-M   'P 1'
#
loop_
_entity.id
_entity.type
_entity.pdbx_description
1 polymer ?
#
loop_
_entity_poly.entity_id
_entity_poly.type
_entity_poly.pdbx_seq_one_letter_code
_entity_poly.pdbx_strand_id
1 'polypeptide(L)'
;MNMQNTIAALRGGLLQQDRLLKLDTPLGANVLTVQRAVGRSRIGRTYKSTLDVLSTDVQLELKKLIAQPVTLWIQQGDRSYRPVNGYVHTARRLGADGGAHDLSADVQPISPIS
;
A
#
# COMPACT_ATOMS: atom_id res chain seq x y z
N MET A 1 -16.19 -7.98 1.45
CA MET A 1 -15.01 -8.54 0.75
C MET A 1 -15.49 -9.11 -0.59
N ASN A 2 -14.95 -8.64 -1.73
CA ASN A 2 -15.35 -9.15 -3.05
C ASN A 2 -14.67 -10.51 -3.31
N MET A 3 -15.45 -11.56 -3.60
CA MET A 3 -14.94 -12.92 -3.84
C MET A 3 -14.01 -12.99 -5.06
N GLN A 4 -14.27 -12.19 -6.10
CA GLN A 4 -13.45 -12.15 -7.31
C GLN A 4 -12.03 -11.61 -7.02
N ASN A 5 -11.93 -10.52 -6.23
CA ASN A 5 -10.64 -9.95 -5.83
C ASN A 5 -9.82 -10.94 -4.98
N THR A 6 -10.49 -11.75 -4.17
CA THR A 6 -9.83 -12.74 -3.30
C THR A 6 -9.23 -13.88 -4.12
N ILE A 7 -9.98 -14.41 -5.11
CA ILE A 7 -9.50 -15.47 -6.01
C ILE A 7 -8.34 -14.96 -6.89
N ALA A 8 -8.42 -13.72 -7.40
CA ALA A 8 -7.33 -13.11 -8.16
C ALA A 8 -6.07 -12.95 -7.29
N ALA A 9 -6.22 -12.46 -6.06
CA ALA A 9 -5.11 -12.32 -5.13
C ALA A 9 -4.49 -13.66 -4.72
N LEU A 10 -5.30 -14.72 -4.55
CA LEU A 10 -4.82 -16.08 -4.31
C LEU A 10 -3.93 -16.57 -5.46
N ARG A 11 -4.38 -16.41 -6.71
CA ARG A 11 -3.62 -16.82 -7.90
C ARG A 11 -2.32 -16.04 -8.08
N GLY A 12 -2.32 -14.76 -7.73
CA GLY A 12 -1.16 -13.88 -7.83
C GLY A 12 -0.24 -13.86 -6.60
N GLY A 13 -0.55 -14.62 -5.54
CA GLY A 13 0.19 -14.55 -4.28
C GLY A 13 0.10 -13.19 -3.56
N LEU A 14 -0.94 -12.42 -3.85
CA LEU A 14 -1.17 -11.05 -3.34
C LEU A 14 -2.12 -11.00 -2.14
N LEU A 15 -2.43 -12.15 -1.53
CA LEU A 15 -3.16 -12.15 -0.27
C LEU A 15 -2.33 -11.46 0.80
N GLN A 16 -2.91 -10.46 1.45
CA GLN A 16 -2.24 -9.73 2.53
C GLN A 16 -2.29 -10.45 3.88
N GLN A 17 -3.02 -11.56 4.00
CA GLN A 17 -3.12 -12.30 5.26
C GLN A 17 -1.74 -12.74 5.76
N ASP A 18 -1.50 -12.55 7.05
CA ASP A 18 -0.26 -12.92 7.75
C ASP A 18 1.05 -12.35 7.16
N ARG A 19 0.97 -11.28 6.37
CA ARG A 19 2.15 -10.55 5.90
C ARG A 19 2.68 -9.56 6.93
N LEU A 20 4.01 -9.42 6.97
CA LEU A 20 4.69 -8.39 7.77
C LEU A 20 4.15 -6.97 7.47
N LEU A 21 3.90 -6.67 6.19
CA LEU A 21 3.35 -5.41 5.73
C LEU A 21 2.01 -5.65 5.02
N LYS A 22 0.97 -4.93 5.47
CA LYS A 22 -0.35 -4.86 4.81
C LYS A 22 -0.67 -3.42 4.45
N LEU A 23 -1.47 -3.23 3.42
CA LEU A 23 -1.83 -1.90 2.94
C LEU A 23 -3.32 -1.86 2.65
N ASP A 24 -4.02 -1.03 3.43
CA ASP A 24 -5.41 -0.68 3.16
C ASP A 24 -5.46 0.57 2.30
N THR A 25 -6.25 0.48 1.23
CA THR A 25 -6.51 1.58 0.29
C THR A 25 -7.98 1.57 -0.13
N PRO A 26 -8.51 2.67 -0.69
CA PRO A 26 -9.88 2.71 -1.20
C PRO A 26 -10.13 1.81 -2.41
N LEU A 27 -9.08 1.28 -3.04
CA LEU A 27 -9.23 0.32 -4.14
C LEU A 27 -9.75 -1.04 -3.67
N GLY A 28 -9.70 -1.29 -2.37
CA GLY A 28 -10.14 -2.53 -1.74
C GLY A 28 -8.99 -3.44 -1.33
N ALA A 29 -9.34 -4.46 -0.57
CA ALA A 29 -8.40 -5.42 -0.02
C ALA A 29 -7.69 -6.21 -1.13
N ASN A 30 -6.40 -6.49 -0.93
CA ASN A 30 -5.54 -7.31 -1.80
C ASN A 30 -5.34 -6.79 -3.24
N VAL A 31 -5.76 -5.56 -3.57
CA VAL A 31 -5.50 -4.95 -4.89
C VAL A 31 -4.05 -4.49 -5.02
N LEU A 32 -3.48 -3.98 -3.93
CA LEU A 32 -2.08 -3.56 -3.85
C LEU A 32 -1.40 -4.36 -2.74
N THR A 33 -0.22 -4.91 -2.98
CA THR A 33 0.55 -5.65 -1.96
C THR A 33 1.94 -5.06 -1.81
N VAL A 34 2.33 -4.71 -0.57
CA VAL A 34 3.62 -4.06 -0.32
C VAL A 34 4.77 -5.04 -0.47
N GLN A 35 5.76 -4.71 -1.30
CA GLN A 35 7.04 -5.42 -1.35
C GLN A 35 8.09 -4.74 -0.48
N ARG A 36 8.11 -3.40 -0.48
CA ARG A 36 9.10 -2.60 0.24
C ARG A 36 8.46 -1.34 0.79
N ALA A 37 8.83 -0.96 2.00
CA ALA A 37 8.48 0.32 2.59
C ALA A 37 9.74 1.00 3.12
N VAL A 38 9.96 2.25 2.71
CA VAL A 38 11.05 3.09 3.21
C VAL A 38 10.46 4.34 3.82
N GLY A 39 10.52 4.43 5.16
CA GLY A 39 10.10 5.60 5.92
C GLY A 39 11.28 6.48 6.31
N ARG A 40 11.09 7.80 6.27
CA ARG A 40 12.02 8.79 6.83
C ARG A 40 11.25 9.71 7.77
N SER A 41 11.73 9.83 9.01
CA SER A 41 11.15 10.68 10.04
C SER A 41 12.23 11.48 10.76
N ARG A 42 11.93 12.72 11.14
CA ARG A 42 12.80 13.57 11.95
C ARG A 42 11.96 14.25 13.03
N ILE A 43 12.50 14.36 14.24
CA ILE A 43 11.82 15.07 15.35
C ILE A 43 11.48 16.49 14.92
N GLY A 44 10.23 16.89 15.13
CA GLY A 44 9.70 18.22 14.76
C GLY A 44 9.55 18.45 13.26
N ARG A 45 9.55 17.39 12.43
CA ARG A 45 9.30 17.46 10.98
C ARG A 45 8.32 16.37 10.54
N THR A 46 7.65 16.64 9.44
CA THR A 46 6.80 15.69 8.73
C THR A 46 7.60 14.46 8.31
N TYR A 47 7.07 13.26 8.52
CA TYR A 47 7.65 12.04 7.97
C TYR A 47 7.20 11.82 6.52
N LYS A 48 7.94 11.01 5.76
CA LYS A 48 7.55 10.58 4.41
C LYS A 48 7.87 9.11 4.24
N SER A 49 7.02 8.40 3.52
CA SER A 49 7.22 6.98 3.23
C SER A 49 7.07 6.72 1.74
N THR A 50 8.00 5.98 1.15
CA THR A 50 7.85 5.45 -0.21
C THR A 50 7.54 3.97 -0.11
N LEU A 51 6.46 3.55 -0.76
CA LEU A 51 6.04 2.16 -0.84
C LEU A 51 6.25 1.65 -2.26
N ASP A 52 6.92 0.51 -2.40
CA ASP A 52 6.86 -0.28 -3.62
C ASP A 52 5.79 -1.35 -3.43
N VAL A 53 4.83 -1.37 -4.35
CA VAL A 53 3.66 -2.22 -4.27
C VAL A 53 3.43 -2.96 -5.58
N LEU A 54 2.89 -4.17 -5.46
CA LEU A 54 2.47 -5.00 -6.58
C LEU A 54 0.97 -4.95 -6.79
N SER A 55 0.56 -5.05 -8.05
CA SER A 55 -0.82 -5.35 -8.42
C SER A 55 -0.89 -6.31 -9.59
N THR A 56 -1.81 -7.27 -9.58
CA THR A 56 -2.16 -8.06 -10.77
C THR A 56 -3.27 -7.42 -11.61
N ASP A 57 -3.81 -6.27 -11.18
CA ASP A 57 -4.82 -5.55 -11.93
C ASP A 57 -4.18 -4.64 -12.99
N VAL A 58 -4.26 -5.08 -14.25
CA VAL A 58 -3.75 -4.34 -15.41
C VAL A 58 -4.54 -3.05 -15.64
N GLN A 59 -5.82 -3.02 -15.28
CA GLN A 59 -6.73 -1.88 -15.49
C GLN A 59 -6.70 -0.89 -14.33
N LEU A 60 -5.76 -1.03 -13.40
CA LEU A 60 -5.67 -0.16 -12.25
C LEU A 60 -5.47 1.31 -12.64
N GLU A 61 -6.43 2.15 -12.28
CA GLU A 61 -6.35 3.60 -12.49
C GLU A 61 -5.64 4.27 -11.30
N LEU A 62 -4.34 4.54 -11.41
CA LEU A 62 -3.54 5.14 -10.33
C LEU A 62 -4.08 6.49 -9.82
N LYS A 63 -4.78 7.26 -10.66
CA LYS A 63 -5.44 8.51 -10.25
C LYS A 63 -6.43 8.31 -9.10
N LYS A 64 -7.03 7.11 -8.96
CA LYS A 64 -7.93 6.76 -7.86
C LYS A 64 -7.21 6.63 -6.51
N LEU A 65 -5.88 6.57 -6.50
CA LEU A 65 -5.09 6.58 -5.26
C LEU A 65 -4.67 7.97 -4.83
N ILE A 66 -4.50 8.91 -5.77
CA ILE A 66 -3.96 10.23 -5.46
C ILE A 66 -4.88 10.97 -4.48
N ALA A 67 -4.27 11.57 -3.45
CA ALA A 67 -4.93 12.24 -2.33
C ALA A 67 -5.86 11.35 -1.50
N GLN A 68 -5.83 10.03 -1.69
CA GLN A 68 -6.63 9.12 -0.89
C GLN A 68 -5.94 8.71 0.40
N PRO A 69 -6.71 8.50 1.48
CA PRO A 69 -6.19 7.95 2.72
C PRO A 69 -5.76 6.49 2.51
N VAL A 70 -4.63 6.13 3.12
CA VAL A 70 -4.10 4.77 3.14
C VAL A 70 -3.53 4.46 4.52
N THR A 71 -3.58 3.18 4.89
CA THR A 71 -2.99 2.70 6.14
C THR A 71 -2.01 1.58 5.84
N LEU A 72 -0.73 1.81 6.17
CA LEU A 72 0.29 0.77 6.20
C LEU A 72 0.26 0.10 7.58
N TRP A 73 -0.03 -1.18 7.62
CA TRP A 73 0.02 -1.97 8.84
C TRP A 73 1.33 -2.74 8.91
N ILE A 74 2.00 -2.62 10.05
CA ILE A 74 3.29 -3.28 10.31
C ILE A 74 3.08 -4.31 11.42
N GLN A 75 3.31 -5.59 11.12
CA GLN A 75 3.24 -6.64 12.13
C GLN A 75 4.33 -6.44 13.18
N GLN A 76 3.96 -6.57 14.45
CA GLN A 76 4.84 -6.49 15.61
C GLN A 76 5.27 -7.91 16.05
N GLY A 77 6.23 -8.00 16.97
CA GLY A 77 6.75 -9.28 17.47
C GLY A 77 5.70 -10.17 18.15
N ASP A 78 4.64 -9.56 18.70
CA ASP A 78 3.49 -10.25 19.30
C ASP A 78 2.38 -10.62 18.29
N ARG A 79 2.66 -10.46 16.99
CA ARG A 79 1.72 -10.62 15.85
C ARG A 79 0.59 -9.59 15.78
N SER A 80 0.53 -8.62 16.69
CA SER A 80 -0.35 -7.45 16.53
C SER A 80 0.10 -6.60 15.34
N TYR A 81 -0.77 -5.70 14.87
CA TYR A 81 -0.44 -4.78 13.78
C TYR A 81 -0.47 -3.35 14.26
N ARG A 82 0.61 -2.61 14.00
CA ARG A 82 0.69 -1.17 14.25
C ARG A 82 0.32 -0.39 12.98
N PRO A 83 -0.67 0.52 13.02
CA PRO A 83 -1.02 1.35 11.88
C PRO A 83 -0.03 2.51 11.68
N VAL A 84 0.25 2.83 10.42
CA VAL A 84 0.88 4.06 9.96
C VAL A 84 -0.03 4.68 8.90
N ASN A 85 -0.72 5.76 9.26
CA ASN A 85 -1.74 6.40 8.44
C ASN A 85 -1.15 7.54 7.59
N GLY A 86 -1.62 7.67 6.35
CA GLY A 86 -1.24 8.78 5.50
C GLY A 86 -2.17 8.94 4.32
N TYR A 87 -1.77 9.79 3.37
CA TYR A 87 -2.40 9.90 2.06
C TYR A 87 -1.37 9.69 0.97
N VAL A 88 -1.80 9.15 -0.18
CA VAL A 88 -0.93 9.02 -1.35
C VAL A 88 -0.76 10.38 -1.99
N HIS A 89 0.46 10.88 -2.00
CA HIS A 89 0.82 12.13 -2.65
C HIS A 89 1.09 11.92 -4.15
N THR A 90 1.82 10.86 -4.48
CA THR A 90 2.13 10.47 -5.86
C THR A 90 2.02 8.96 -5.98
N ALA A 91 1.66 8.49 -7.18
CA ALA A 91 1.69 7.08 -7.55
C ALA A 91 2.16 6.95 -8.99
N ARG A 92 3.04 5.99 -9.26
CA ARG A 92 3.64 5.76 -10.58
C ARG A 92 3.83 4.28 -10.87
N ARG A 93 3.77 3.91 -12.15
CA ARG A 93 4.14 2.57 -12.63
C ARG A 93 5.66 2.49 -12.82
N LEU A 94 6.28 1.41 -12.37
CA LEU A 94 7.71 1.14 -12.52
C LEU A 94 7.98 0.09 -13.60
N GLY A 95 7.08 -0.89 -13.76
CA GLY A 95 7.28 -1.99 -14.69
C GLY A 95 6.18 -3.05 -14.60
N ALA A 96 6.38 -4.16 -15.28
CA ALA A 96 5.50 -5.32 -15.22
C ALA A 96 6.32 -6.61 -15.40
N ASP A 97 6.16 -7.55 -14.47
CA ASP A 97 6.87 -8.82 -14.44
C ASP A 97 5.87 -9.96 -14.23
N GLY A 98 5.83 -10.93 -15.16
CA GLY A 98 5.12 -12.20 -14.96
C GLY A 98 3.62 -12.12 -14.65
N GLY A 99 2.94 -11.04 -15.05
CA GLY A 99 1.51 -10.81 -14.76
C GLY A 99 1.24 -9.93 -13.54
N ALA A 100 2.28 -9.40 -12.90
CA ALA A 100 2.18 -8.37 -11.88
C ALA A 100 2.77 -7.04 -12.37
N HIS A 101 2.28 -5.93 -11.82
CA HIS A 101 2.74 -4.58 -12.09
C HIS A 101 3.44 -4.01 -10.86
N ASP A 102 4.64 -3.52 -11.07
CA ASP A 102 5.40 -2.78 -10.07
C ASP A 102 4.94 -1.33 -10.05
N LEU A 103 4.61 -0.86 -8.87
CA LEU A 103 4.10 0.48 -8.63
C LEU A 103 4.88 1.10 -7.46
N SER A 104 5.09 2.41 -7.53
CA SER A 104 5.66 3.18 -6.43
C SER A 104 4.67 4.25 -5.99
N ALA A 105 4.44 4.34 -4.68
CA ALA A 105 3.55 5.33 -4.08
C ALA A 105 4.27 6.08 -2.96
N ASP A 106 4.28 7.41 -3.03
CA ASP A 106 4.74 8.24 -1.93
C ASP A 106 3.56 8.56 -1.02
N VAL A 107 3.71 8.22 0.26
CA VAL A 107 2.72 8.42 1.31
C VAL A 107 3.22 9.50 2.27
N GLN A 108 2.34 10.46 2.54
CA GLN A 108 2.58 11.56 3.47
C GLN A 108 1.62 11.45 4.66
N PRO A 109 2.04 11.89 5.87
CA PRO A 109 1.16 11.92 7.03
C PRO A 109 -0.02 12.84 6.84
N ILE A 110 -1.10 12.50 7.51
CA ILE A 110 -2.19 13.42 7.76
C ILE A 110 -1.63 14.58 8.61
N SER A 111 -1.56 15.78 8.03
CA SER A 111 -1.20 16.97 8.77
C SER A 111 -2.22 17.17 9.90
N PRO A 112 -1.78 17.39 11.16
CA PRO A 112 -2.69 17.91 12.17
C PRO A 112 -3.13 19.28 11.68
N ILE A 113 -4.43 19.44 11.44
CA ILE A 113 -5.04 20.74 11.26
C ILE A 113 -4.84 21.44 12.61
N SER A 114 -4.01 22.49 12.63
CA SER A 114 -3.74 23.28 13.83
C SER A 114 -4.83 24.32 14.04
#